data_AF-A0A7S3ALC4-F1
#
_entry.id   AF-A0A7S3ALC4-F1
#
_cell.length_a   1.000
_cell.length_b   1.000
_cell.length_c   1.000
_cell.angle_alpha   90.00
_cell.angle_beta   90.00
_cell.angle_gamma   90.00
#
_symmetry.space_group_name_H-M   'P 1'
#
loop_
_entity.id
_entity.type
_entity.pdbx_description
1 polymer ?
#
loop_
_entity_poly.entity_id
_entity_poly.type
_entity_poly.pdbx_seq_one_letter_code
_entity_poly.pdbx_strand_id
1 'polypeptide(L)'
;IEVATGPLGQGISNAVGLAMGQAHLAATFNKEGFELIDHYTYAICGDGCLQEGLSSEASSLAGHLGLGRLIVLYDDNKIQIDGGTDLAFTEDVCKRYEAYGWQ
;
A
#
# COMPACT_ATOMS: atom_id res chain seq x y z
N ILE A 1 12.88 -5.21 10.57
CA ILE A 1 12.02 -6.05 9.70
C ILE A 1 10.70 -6.15 10.43
N GLU A 2 9.69 -5.42 9.97
CA GLU A 2 8.41 -5.31 10.70
C GLU A 2 7.53 -6.55 10.51
N VAL A 3 7.53 -7.11 9.31
CA VAL A 3 6.74 -8.29 8.94
C VAL A 3 7.55 -9.20 8.03
N ALA A 4 7.26 -10.50 8.09
CA ALA A 4 7.77 -11.45 7.10
C ALA A 4 7.03 -11.24 5.76
N THR A 5 7.78 -11.07 4.68
CA THR A 5 7.29 -10.97 3.31
C THR A 5 7.85 -12.14 2.48
N GLY A 6 7.67 -12.10 1.15
CA GLY A 6 8.07 -13.19 0.24
C GLY A 6 6.90 -13.55 -0.67
N PRO A 7 5.77 -14.02 -0.12
CA PRO A 7 4.52 -14.10 -0.88
C PRO A 7 4.10 -12.69 -1.32
N LEU A 8 3.96 -12.50 -2.63
CA LEU A 8 3.67 -11.20 -3.22
C LEU A 8 2.29 -10.68 -2.77
N GLY A 9 2.11 -9.35 -2.76
CA GLY A 9 0.89 -8.69 -2.30
C GLY A 9 0.70 -8.60 -0.76
N GLN A 10 1.26 -9.53 0.02
CA GLN A 10 1.13 -9.53 1.49
C GLN A 10 1.77 -8.29 2.14
N GLY A 11 2.92 -7.84 1.63
CA GLY A 11 3.66 -6.70 2.19
C GLY A 11 2.85 -5.40 2.18
N ILE A 12 2.18 -5.09 1.06
CA ILE A 12 1.31 -3.90 0.95
C ILE A 12 0.11 -4.04 1.88
N SER A 13 -0.49 -5.23 1.92
CA SER A 13 -1.68 -5.50 2.75
C SER A 13 -1.38 -5.37 4.24
N ASN A 14 -0.21 -5.83 4.68
CA ASN A 14 0.30 -5.59 6.02
C ASN A 14 0.52 -4.11 6.30
N ALA A 15 1.08 -3.36 5.34
CA ALA A 15 1.29 -1.92 5.48
C ALA A 15 -0.03 -1.14 5.62
N VAL A 16 -1.10 -1.57 4.93
CA VAL A 16 -2.45 -1.05 5.15
C VAL A 16 -2.88 -1.25 6.60
N GLY A 17 -2.71 -2.46 7.15
CA GLY A 17 -3.01 -2.75 8.55
C GLY A 17 -2.18 -1.92 9.55
N LEU A 18 -0.89 -1.72 9.28
CA LEU A 18 -0.02 -0.87 10.10
C LEU A 18 -0.48 0.60 10.08
N ALA A 19 -0.84 1.13 8.90
CA ALA A 19 -1.37 2.48 8.77
C ALA A 19 -2.74 2.64 9.45
N MET A 20 -3.61 1.63 9.38
CA MET A 20 -4.87 1.60 10.15
C MET A 20 -4.61 1.63 11.65
N GLY A 21 -3.64 0.85 12.14
CA GLY A 21 -3.23 0.86 13.54
C GLY A 21 -2.72 2.22 14.00
N GLN A 22 -1.85 2.85 13.19
CA GLN A 22 -1.36 4.20 13.44
C GLN A 22 -2.52 5.21 13.53
N ALA A 23 -3.41 5.22 12.54
CA ALA A 23 -4.54 6.15 12.49
C ALA A 23 -5.49 5.97 13.68
N HIS A 24 -5.78 4.72 14.05
CA HIS A 24 -6.63 4.40 15.20
C HIS A 24 -6.02 4.86 16.52
N LEU A 25 -4.73 4.57 16.75
CA LEU A 25 -4.02 4.96 17.98
C LEU A 25 -3.90 6.49 18.07
N ALA A 26 -3.55 7.16 16.97
CA ALA A 26 -3.49 8.62 16.91
C ALA A 26 -4.84 9.26 17.28
N ALA A 27 -5.95 8.79 16.68
CA ALA A 27 -7.29 9.29 17.00
C ALA A 27 -7.70 9.04 18.47
N THR A 28 -7.21 7.95 19.07
CA THR A 28 -7.55 7.58 20.45
C THR A 28 -6.77 8.41 21.47
N PHE A 29 -5.45 8.57 21.25
CA PHE A 29 -4.53 9.05 22.28
C PHE A 29 -3.99 10.45 22.04
N ASN A 30 -3.94 10.96 20.80
CA ASN A 30 -3.50 12.34 20.58
C ASN A 30 -4.52 13.32 21.19
N LYS A 31 -4.01 14.41 21.74
CA LYS A 31 -4.80 15.52 22.30
C LYS A 31 -4.27 16.84 21.75
N GLU A 32 -5.05 17.90 21.88
CA GLU A 32 -4.60 19.24 21.52
C GLU A 32 -3.29 19.59 22.24
N GLY A 33 -2.25 19.92 21.48
CA GLY A 33 -0.90 20.18 22.00
C GLY A 33 -0.05 18.94 22.32
N PHE A 34 -0.57 17.73 22.12
CA PHE A 34 0.11 16.47 22.42
C PHE A 34 -0.10 15.42 21.31
N GLU A 35 0.73 15.49 20.26
CA GLU A 35 0.77 14.51 19.18
C GLU A 35 1.74 13.38 19.53
N LEU A 36 1.23 12.34 20.18
CA LEU A 36 2.03 11.20 20.64
C LEU A 36 2.28 10.18 19.52
N ILE A 37 1.28 9.96 18.66
CA ILE A 37 1.37 9.04 17.54
C ILE A 37 1.32 9.84 16.24
N ASP A 38 2.51 10.05 15.68
CA ASP A 38 2.73 10.81 14.45
C ASP A 38 3.85 10.15 13.63
N HIS A 39 3.51 9.10 12.88
CA HIS A 39 4.46 8.46 11.95
C HIS A 39 3.76 8.07 10.64
N TYR A 40 4.58 7.75 9.65
CA TYR A 40 4.18 7.21 8.35
C TYR A 40 4.43 5.71 8.29
N THR A 41 3.69 5.04 7.41
CA THR A 41 4.00 3.68 6.98
C THR A 41 4.43 3.71 5.51
N TYR A 42 5.62 3.19 5.23
CA TYR A 42 6.14 3.05 3.86
C TYR A 42 6.16 1.58 3.45
N ALA A 43 5.71 1.30 2.24
CA ALA A 43 5.83 -0.02 1.62
C ALA A 43 6.49 0.11 0.25
N ILE A 44 7.38 -0.82 -0.08
CA ILE A 44 7.94 -0.94 -1.43
C ILE A 44 7.27 -2.14 -2.10
N CYS A 45 6.82 -1.97 -3.34
CA CYS A 45 6.24 -3.03 -4.13
C CYS A 45 6.72 -3.00 -5.57
N GLY A 46 6.58 -4.10 -6.29
CA GLY A 46 6.79 -4.18 -7.74
C GLY A 46 5.57 -4.76 -8.43
N ASP A 47 5.68 -4.99 -9.74
CA ASP A 47 4.59 -5.47 -10.61
C ASP A 47 3.89 -6.71 -10.06
N GLY A 48 4.68 -7.70 -9.62
CA GLY A 48 4.14 -8.95 -9.09
C GLY A 48 3.28 -8.76 -7.83
N CYS A 49 3.59 -7.77 -6.98
CA CYS A 49 2.71 -7.43 -5.87
C CYS A 49 1.39 -6.83 -6.34
N LEU A 50 1.39 -6.02 -7.40
CA LEU A 50 0.21 -5.30 -7.89
C LEU A 50 -0.73 -6.14 -8.76
N GLN A 51 -0.25 -7.29 -9.25
CA GLN A 51 -1.08 -8.31 -9.90
C GLN A 51 -1.83 -9.19 -8.89
N GLU A 52 -1.31 -9.35 -7.68
CA GLU A 52 -1.96 -10.16 -6.65
C GLU A 52 -3.26 -9.51 -6.18
N GLY A 53 -4.36 -10.25 -6.24
CA GLY A 53 -5.71 -9.75 -5.91
C GLY A 53 -5.81 -9.19 -4.49
N LEU A 54 -5.09 -9.79 -3.54
CA LEU A 54 -4.97 -9.32 -2.16
C LEU A 54 -4.51 -7.85 -2.09
N SER A 55 -3.56 -7.45 -2.94
CA SER A 55 -3.07 -6.07 -2.96
C SER A 55 -4.14 -5.09 -3.43
N SER A 56 -5.01 -5.51 -4.36
CA SER A 56 -6.11 -4.70 -4.88
C SER A 56 -7.20 -4.54 -3.83
N GLU A 57 -7.53 -5.61 -3.10
CA GLU A 57 -8.47 -5.56 -1.97
C GLU A 57 -7.98 -4.58 -0.90
N ALA A 58 -6.72 -4.72 -0.47
CA ALA A 58 -6.13 -3.87 0.55
C ALA A 58 -6.02 -2.41 0.09
N SER A 59 -5.62 -2.16 -1.16
CA SER A 59 -5.49 -0.80 -1.70
C SER A 59 -6.83 -0.11 -1.88
N SER A 60 -7.85 -0.85 -2.33
CA SER A 60 -9.24 -0.36 -2.39
C SER A 60 -9.74 0.07 -1.00
N LEU A 61 -9.52 -0.77 0.02
CA LEU A 61 -9.89 -0.45 1.39
C LEU A 61 -9.11 0.76 1.95
N ALA A 62 -7.80 0.83 1.71
CA ALA A 62 -6.97 1.93 2.17
C ALA A 62 -7.39 3.29 1.59
N GLY A 63 -7.75 3.31 0.30
CA GLY A 63 -8.29 4.49 -0.35
C GLY A 63 -9.66 4.89 0.22
N HIS A 64 -10.56 3.92 0.42
CA HIS A 64 -11.84 4.15 1.07
C HIS A 64 -11.71 4.74 2.50
N LEU A 65 -10.72 4.27 3.26
CA LEU A 65 -10.45 4.73 4.63
C LEU A 65 -9.68 6.06 4.70
N GLY A 66 -9.18 6.58 3.58
CA GLY A 66 -8.42 7.83 3.54
C GLY A 66 -7.11 7.78 4.34
N LEU A 67 -6.36 6.67 4.26
CA LEU A 67 -5.12 6.46 5.02
C LEU A 67 -3.94 7.31 4.50
N GLY A 68 -4.00 8.64 4.67
CA GLY A 68 -3.03 9.60 4.12
C GLY A 68 -1.60 9.53 4.69
N ARG A 69 -1.33 8.64 5.64
CA ARG A 69 0.00 8.35 6.20
C ARG A 69 0.60 7.04 5.69
N LEU A 70 -0.08 6.38 4.76
CA LEU A 70 0.43 5.24 4.01
C LEU A 70 1.02 5.73 2.69
N ILE A 71 2.28 5.42 2.44
CA ILE A 71 2.97 5.74 1.19
C ILE A 71 3.48 4.43 0.58
N VAL A 72 3.04 4.13 -0.64
CA VAL A 72 3.48 2.96 -1.40
C VAL A 72 4.43 3.43 -2.51
N LEU A 73 5.65 2.91 -2.48
CA LEU A 73 6.66 3.12 -3.50
C LEU A 73 6.61 1.95 -4.47
N TYR A 74 6.01 2.19 -5.64
CA TYR A 74 5.94 1.22 -6.72
C TYR A 74 7.20 1.30 -7.60
N ASP A 75 7.98 0.22 -7.60
CA ASP A 75 9.09 0.01 -8.52
C ASP A 75 8.57 -0.41 -9.91
N ASP A 76 8.23 0.59 -10.72
CA ASP A 76 7.77 0.41 -12.10
C ASP A 76 8.97 0.23 -13.06
N ASN A 77 9.54 -0.97 -13.08
CA ASN A 77 10.70 -1.30 -13.91
C ASN A 77 10.34 -2.08 -15.20
N LYS A 78 9.06 -2.41 -15.39
CA LYS A 78 8.50 -3.14 -16.54
C LYS A 78 9.00 -4.57 -16.73
N ILE A 79 9.60 -5.20 -15.72
CA ILE A 79 10.16 -6.56 -15.80
C ILE A 79 9.61 -7.47 -14.69
N GLN A 80 9.30 -8.71 -15.06
CA GLN A 80 8.93 -9.81 -14.16
C GLN A 80 9.79 -11.05 -14.45
N ILE A 81 9.53 -12.16 -13.74
CA ILE A 81 10.28 -13.42 -13.91
C ILE A 81 10.21 -13.94 -15.35
N ASP A 82 9.02 -13.89 -15.97
CA ASP A 82 8.80 -14.40 -17.33
C ASP A 82 9.25 -13.42 -18.43
N GLY A 83 9.73 -12.21 -18.08
CA GLY A 83 10.22 -11.21 -19.02
C GLY A 83 9.52 -9.86 -18.86
N GLY A 84 9.24 -9.20 -19.97
CA GLY A 84 8.54 -7.90 -19.96
C GLY A 84 7.13 -7.99 -19.40
N THR A 85 6.71 -6.97 -18.67
CA THR A 85 5.33 -6.83 -18.15
C THR A 85 4.28 -6.83 -19.28
N ASP A 86 4.64 -6.44 -20.50
CA ASP A 86 3.75 -6.46 -21.67
C ASP A 86 3.21 -7.85 -22.01
N LEU A 87 3.84 -8.92 -21.52
CA LEU A 87 3.36 -10.29 -21.66
C LEU A 87 2.09 -10.60 -20.84
N ALA A 88 1.86 -9.92 -19.71
CA ALA A 88 0.79 -10.30 -18.77
C ALA A 88 0.22 -9.16 -17.88
N PHE A 89 0.78 -7.96 -17.92
CA PHE A 89 0.43 -6.83 -17.05
C PHE A 89 0.48 -5.50 -17.81
N THR A 90 -0.62 -5.17 -18.48
CA THR A 90 -0.73 -4.03 -19.42
C THR A 90 -1.78 -3.00 -19.00
N GLU A 91 -2.23 -3.05 -17.76
CA GLU A 91 -3.21 -2.10 -17.22
C GLU A 91 -2.59 -0.73 -16.92
N ASP A 92 -3.47 0.26 -16.75
CA ASP A 92 -3.11 1.59 -16.26
C ASP A 92 -3.17 1.59 -14.73
N VAL A 93 -2.05 1.23 -14.09
CA VAL A 93 -1.93 1.14 -12.64
C VAL A 93 -2.29 2.47 -11.97
N CYS A 94 -1.80 3.59 -12.52
CA CYS A 94 -2.10 4.93 -11.98
C CYS A 94 -3.60 5.20 -11.96
N LYS A 95 -4.31 4.97 -13.09
CA LYS A 95 -5.77 5.15 -13.12
C LYS A 95 -6.51 4.20 -12.18
N ARG A 96 -6.03 2.96 -12.01
CA ARG A 96 -6.63 2.04 -11.03
C ARG A 96 -6.49 2.58 -9.61
N TYR A 97 -5.33 3.10 -9.24
CA TYR A 97 -5.09 3.69 -7.93
C TYR A 97 -5.86 5.00 -7.72
N GLU A 98 -5.93 5.87 -8.73
CA GLU A 98 -6.80 7.05 -8.71
C GLU A 98 -8.27 6.66 -8.48
N ALA A 99 -8.76 5.59 -9.13
CA ALA A 99 -10.11 5.09 -8.94
C ALA A 99 -10.36 4.51 -7.54
N TYR A 100 -9.32 4.02 -6.85
CA TYR A 100 -9.38 3.65 -5.44
C TYR A 100 -9.33 4.85 -4.49
N GLY A 101 -8.98 6.06 -4.97
CA GLY A 101 -8.86 7.27 -4.15
C GLY A 101 -7.43 7.56 -3.66
N TRP A 102 -6.40 7.03 -4.33
CA TRP A 102 -5.00 7.32 -4.06
C TRP A 102 -4.50 8.54 -4.86
N GLN A 103 -3.36 9.10 -4.42
CA GLN A 103 -2.65 10.23 -5.06
C GLN A 103 -1.35 9.77 -5.73
#